data_AF-A0A9J7K580-F1
#
_entry.id   AF-A0A9J7K580-F1
#
_cell.length_a   1.000
_cell.length_b   1.000
_cell.length_c   1.000
_cell.angle_alpha   90.00
_cell.angle_beta   90.00
_cell.angle_gamma   90.00
#
_symmetry.space_group_name_H-M   'P 1'
#
loop_
_entity.id
_entity.type
_entity.pdbx_description
1 polymer ?
#
loop_
_entity_poly.entity_id
_entity_poly.type
_entity_poly.pdbx_seq_one_letter_code
_entity_poly.pdbx_strand_id
1 'polypeptide(L)'
;MATAGHGSPTEVLQNWCEGSPTGVPQVDCDSKTSNAGDQRTAQKVTLKSAGEKPFMCGECGYRAAQKASLSVHMRTHTGERPYKCDLCDYSATQKIILDNHIAAKHTGDKPYMCGECGYRTVQKSTLSVHMRIHTREKPYKCDQCDYSAKQKFHLDLHVAAKHTD
;
A
#
# COMPACT_ATOMS: atom_id res chain seq x y z
N MET A 1 -69.30 20.38 -5.93
CA MET A 1 -69.57 20.33 -4.48
C MET A 1 -69.59 18.88 -4.04
N ALA A 2 -68.54 18.41 -3.35
CA ALA A 2 -68.42 17.17 -2.56
C ALA A 2 -66.94 17.13 -2.09
N THR A 3 -66.59 17.39 -0.83
CA THR A 3 -66.61 16.58 0.41
C THR A 3 -65.20 16.14 0.83
N ALA A 4 -64.91 16.42 2.10
CA ALA A 4 -64.09 15.67 3.05
C ALA A 4 -62.56 15.61 2.85
N GLY A 5 -61.87 16.09 3.89
CA GLY A 5 -60.45 15.84 4.11
C GLY A 5 -60.17 14.75 5.15
N HIS A 6 -58.87 14.69 5.48
CA HIS A 6 -58.15 14.17 6.65
C HIS A 6 -57.16 13.05 6.31
N GLY A 7 -55.92 13.27 6.75
CA GLY A 7 -54.88 12.25 6.81
C GLY A 7 -53.48 12.82 6.59
N SER A 8 -52.86 13.34 7.64
CA SER A 8 -51.41 13.52 7.73
C SER A 8 -50.75 12.13 7.71
N PRO A 9 -49.51 12.01 7.18
CA PRO A 9 -48.41 11.85 8.13
C PRO A 9 -47.14 12.62 7.74
N THR A 10 -46.64 13.37 8.72
CA THR A 10 -45.22 13.63 9.03
C THR A 10 -44.19 13.12 8.02
N GLU A 11 -43.66 14.04 7.19
CA GLU A 11 -42.41 13.84 6.46
C GLU A 11 -41.24 14.50 7.20
N VAL A 12 -40.13 13.77 7.13
CA VAL A 12 -38.84 13.93 7.79
C VAL A 12 -38.22 15.30 7.57
N LEU A 13 -37.97 16.04 8.66
CA LEU A 13 -37.06 17.19 8.64
C LEU A 13 -35.63 16.69 8.44
N GLN A 14 -35.10 16.90 7.23
CA GLN A 14 -33.68 16.81 6.93
C GLN A 14 -32.93 17.92 7.68
N ASN A 15 -32.21 17.55 8.73
CA ASN A 15 -31.27 18.44 9.40
C ASN A 15 -29.94 18.41 8.64
N TRP A 16 -29.63 19.49 7.92
CA TRP A 16 -28.30 19.77 7.35
C TRP A 16 -27.46 20.58 8.35
N CYS A 17 -26.19 20.22 8.52
CA CYS A 17 -25.20 21.08 9.16
C CYS A 17 -24.66 22.08 8.13
N GLU A 18 -24.81 23.38 8.40
CA GLU A 18 -24.22 24.43 7.58
C GLU A 18 -22.72 24.56 7.91
N GLY A 19 -21.86 24.46 6.88
CA GLY A 19 -20.45 24.88 6.95
C GLY A 19 -19.36 23.83 6.67
N SER A 20 -19.26 23.33 5.42
CA SER A 20 -17.98 23.03 4.71
C SER A 20 -18.25 22.32 3.37
N PRO A 21 -17.43 22.56 2.32
CA PRO A 21 -17.71 22.07 0.97
C PRO A 21 -17.25 20.61 0.82
N THR A 22 -18.01 19.85 0.03
CA THR A 22 -17.84 18.43 -0.33
C THR A 22 -18.48 17.44 0.64
N GLY A 23 -19.64 16.93 0.20
CA GLY A 23 -20.45 15.96 0.91
C GLY A 23 -19.83 14.57 0.94
N VAL A 24 -19.79 13.99 2.14
CA VAL A 24 -19.49 12.58 2.39
C VAL A 24 -20.54 12.05 3.38
N PRO A 25 -21.21 10.91 3.12
CA PRO A 25 -22.16 10.31 4.05
C PRO A 25 -21.48 9.77 5.32
N GLN A 26 -22.11 10.05 6.45
CA GLN A 26 -21.67 9.68 7.80
C GLN A 26 -22.02 8.22 8.09
N VAL A 27 -21.01 7.35 8.17
CA VAL A 27 -21.13 6.06 8.84
C VAL A 27 -20.01 5.94 9.89
N ASP A 28 -20.45 5.79 11.13
CA ASP A 28 -19.73 5.27 12.29
C ASP A 28 -18.68 6.17 12.98
N CYS A 29 -19.19 7.12 13.78
CA CYS A 29 -18.42 7.86 14.78
C CYS A 29 -18.98 7.63 16.19
N ASP A 30 -19.06 6.39 16.67
CA ASP A 30 -19.34 6.14 18.09
C ASP A 30 -18.53 4.94 18.60
N SER A 31 -17.62 5.22 19.53
CA SER A 31 -17.01 4.21 20.41
C SER A 31 -16.82 4.83 21.78
N LYS A 32 -17.91 4.83 22.56
CA LYS A 32 -17.86 4.91 24.01
C LYS A 32 -18.40 3.58 24.55
N THR A 33 -17.54 2.78 25.19
CA THR A 33 -17.97 1.76 26.14
C THR A 33 -17.19 1.91 27.44
N SER A 34 -17.95 1.80 28.52
CA SER A 34 -17.59 2.03 29.90
C SER A 34 -16.78 0.87 30.50
N ASN A 35 -16.04 1.19 31.56
CA ASN A 35 -15.20 0.34 32.39
C ASN A 35 -16.00 -0.71 33.20
N ALA A 36 -15.51 -1.95 33.25
CA ALA A 36 -15.61 -2.84 34.41
C ALA A 36 -14.36 -3.75 34.45
N GLY A 37 -13.73 -3.85 35.62
CA GLY A 37 -12.38 -4.37 35.78
C GLY A 37 -12.25 -5.90 35.85
N ASP A 38 -11.03 -6.36 35.56
CA ASP A 38 -10.55 -7.68 35.95
C ASP A 38 -9.06 -7.57 36.33
N GLN A 39 -8.78 -7.90 37.59
CA GLN A 39 -7.43 -7.94 38.15
C GLN A 39 -6.73 -9.22 37.70
N ARG A 40 -5.75 -9.12 36.80
CA ARG A 40 -4.70 -10.14 36.65
C ARG A 40 -3.34 -9.49 36.42
N THR A 41 -2.54 -9.58 37.48
CA THR A 41 -1.08 -9.78 37.54
C THR A 41 -0.24 -9.07 36.48
N ALA A 42 0.44 -8.01 36.92
CA ALA A 42 1.53 -7.36 36.20
C ALA A 42 2.65 -8.38 35.90
N GLN A 43 2.65 -8.94 34.69
CA GLN A 43 3.84 -9.59 34.14
C GLN A 43 4.64 -8.53 33.39
N LYS A 44 5.69 -8.05 34.05
CA LYS A 44 6.77 -7.28 33.46
C LYS A 44 7.44 -8.12 32.37
N VAL A 45 7.12 -7.86 31.11
CA VAL A 45 7.97 -8.25 29.97
C VAL A 45 8.19 -7.03 29.09
N THR A 46 9.33 -6.41 29.37
CA THR A 46 10.29 -5.84 28.43
C THR A 46 9.76 -4.89 27.36
N LEU A 47 10.17 -3.62 27.53
CA LEU A 47 10.37 -2.60 26.51
C LEU A 47 10.46 -3.19 25.09
N LYS A 48 9.46 -2.89 24.26
CA LYS A 48 9.56 -3.05 22.79
C LYS A 48 10.69 -2.14 22.31
N SER A 49 11.89 -2.69 22.20
CA SER A 49 13.03 -2.03 21.59
C SER A 49 12.91 -2.08 20.07
N ALA A 50 13.43 -1.03 19.43
CA ALA A 50 13.30 -0.73 18.03
C ALA A 50 13.84 -1.84 17.11
N GLY A 51 13.08 -2.18 16.07
CA GLY A 51 13.63 -2.76 14.83
C GLY A 51 14.25 -4.16 14.90
N GLU A 52 14.04 -4.94 15.96
CA GLU A 52 14.62 -6.28 16.04
C GLU A 52 14.12 -7.17 14.90
N LYS A 53 15.07 -7.70 14.12
CA LYS A 53 14.85 -8.68 13.05
C LYS A 53 15.45 -10.04 13.49
N PRO A 54 14.78 -10.74 14.42
CA PRO A 54 15.35 -11.93 15.05
C PRO A 54 15.45 -13.12 14.10
N PHE A 55 14.65 -13.15 13.03
CA PHE A 55 14.64 -14.25 12.08
C PHE A 55 15.71 -14.03 11.00
N MET A 56 16.73 -14.88 10.97
CA MET A 56 17.84 -14.80 10.02
C MET A 56 17.70 -15.87 8.94
N CYS A 57 18.04 -15.52 7.69
CA CYS A 57 18.19 -16.48 6.60
C CYS A 57 19.49 -17.28 6.78
N GLY A 58 19.42 -18.60 6.61
CA GLY A 58 20.61 -19.46 6.70
C GLY A 58 21.48 -19.43 5.43
N GLU A 59 20.96 -18.93 4.32
CA GLU A 59 21.63 -18.94 3.01
C GLU A 59 22.19 -17.57 2.59
N CYS A 60 21.75 -16.49 3.24
CA CYS A 60 22.24 -15.15 2.98
C CYS A 60 22.10 -14.25 4.23
N GLY A 61 22.64 -13.03 4.17
CA GLY A 61 22.56 -12.07 5.28
C GLY A 61 21.17 -11.46 5.56
N TYR A 62 20.10 -11.95 4.91
CA TYR A 62 18.75 -11.40 5.09
C TYR A 62 18.20 -11.66 6.50
N ARG A 63 17.54 -10.66 7.07
CA ARG A 63 16.85 -10.77 8.37
C ARG A 63 15.44 -10.21 8.28
N ALA A 64 14.50 -10.89 8.94
CA ALA A 64 13.11 -10.53 9.01
C ALA A 64 12.66 -10.28 10.46
N ALA A 65 11.70 -9.36 10.60
CA ALA A 65 11.01 -9.13 11.87
C ALA A 65 10.00 -10.24 12.20
N GLN A 66 9.53 -10.98 11.19
CA GLN A 66 8.52 -12.02 11.32
C GLN A 66 8.97 -13.30 10.61
N LYS A 67 8.64 -14.46 11.19
CA LYS A 67 8.93 -15.78 10.60
C LYS A 67 8.26 -15.94 9.23
N ALA A 68 7.04 -15.41 9.05
CA ALA A 68 6.33 -15.46 7.77
C ALA A 68 7.11 -14.75 6.66
N SER A 69 7.69 -13.57 6.95
CA SER A 69 8.51 -12.85 5.98
C SER A 69 9.80 -13.61 5.65
N LEU A 70 10.42 -14.27 6.64
CA LEU A 70 11.57 -15.15 6.38
C LEU A 70 11.17 -16.33 5.49
N SER A 71 10.05 -16.99 5.77
CA SER A 71 9.56 -18.12 4.97
C SER A 71 9.28 -17.72 3.52
N VAL A 72 8.67 -16.56 3.30
CA VAL A 72 8.48 -16.00 1.95
C VAL A 72 9.83 -15.68 1.30
N HIS A 73 10.77 -15.12 2.04
CA HIS A 73 12.13 -14.85 1.54
C HIS A 73 12.86 -16.13 1.12
N MET A 74 12.71 -17.25 1.84
CA MET A 74 13.33 -18.52 1.46
C MET A 74 12.94 -18.99 0.05
N ARG A 75 11.78 -18.57 -0.47
CA ARG A 75 11.37 -18.85 -1.86
C ARG A 75 12.29 -18.22 -2.91
N THR A 76 13.07 -17.21 -2.54
CA THR A 76 14.08 -16.61 -3.43
C THR A 76 15.30 -17.51 -3.63
N HIS A 77 15.56 -18.41 -2.68
CA HIS A 77 16.61 -19.41 -2.76
C HIS A 77 16.12 -20.68 -3.46
N THR A 78 14.93 -21.16 -3.09
CA THR A 78 14.39 -22.40 -3.65
C THR A 78 13.77 -22.24 -5.04
N GLY A 79 13.44 -21.01 -5.44
CA GLY A 79 12.69 -20.74 -6.67
C GLY A 79 11.22 -21.13 -6.60
N GLU A 80 10.69 -21.49 -5.42
CA GLU A 80 9.30 -21.90 -5.25
C GLU A 80 8.33 -20.76 -5.60
N ARG A 81 7.38 -21.03 -6.51
CA ARG A 81 6.36 -20.06 -6.95
C ARG A 81 4.96 -20.67 -6.85
N PRO A 82 4.38 -20.73 -5.63
CA PRO A 82 3.15 -21.49 -5.38
C PRO A 82 1.90 -20.93 -6.07
N TYR A 83 1.92 -19.64 -6.41
CA TYR A 83 0.75 -18.94 -6.93
C TYR A 83 0.80 -18.91 -8.44
N LYS A 84 0.04 -19.79 -9.10
CA LYS A 84 0.00 -19.91 -10.56
C LYS A 84 -1.06 -18.99 -11.15
N CYS A 85 -0.77 -18.42 -12.32
CA CYS A 85 -1.77 -17.75 -13.14
C CYS A 85 -2.54 -18.79 -13.95
N ASP A 86 -3.85 -18.69 -13.97
CA ASP A 86 -4.70 -19.60 -14.76
C ASP A 86 -4.84 -19.15 -16.23
N LEU A 87 -4.30 -17.97 -16.58
CA LEU A 87 -4.42 -17.35 -17.90
C LEU A 87 -3.13 -17.38 -18.71
N CYS A 88 -2.00 -17.73 -18.10
CA CYS A 88 -0.70 -17.91 -18.76
C CYS A 88 0.27 -18.72 -17.87
N ASP A 89 1.45 -19.06 -18.38
CA ASP A 89 2.45 -19.85 -17.64
C ASP A 89 3.14 -19.10 -16.47
N TYR A 90 2.70 -17.87 -16.16
CA TYR A 90 3.28 -17.10 -15.08
C TYR A 90 2.94 -17.68 -13.71
N SER A 91 3.92 -17.68 -12.80
CA SER A 91 3.73 -18.04 -11.40
C SER A 91 4.44 -17.02 -10.49
N ALA A 92 3.96 -16.85 -9.26
CA ALA A 92 4.47 -15.88 -8.30
C ALA A 92 4.83 -16.53 -6.96
N THR A 93 5.77 -15.90 -6.26
CA THR A 93 6.18 -16.31 -4.90
C THR A 93 5.16 -15.89 -3.85
N GLN A 94 4.27 -14.94 -4.16
CA GLN A 94 3.26 -14.39 -3.25
C GLN A 94 1.97 -14.08 -4.01
N LYS A 95 0.83 -14.18 -3.32
CA LYS A 95 -0.49 -13.89 -3.89
C LYS A 95 -0.60 -12.47 -4.46
N ILE A 96 -0.17 -11.46 -3.71
CA ILE A 96 -0.24 -10.06 -4.16
C ILE A 96 0.53 -9.80 -5.47
N ILE A 97 1.60 -10.57 -5.72
CA ILE A 97 2.37 -10.46 -6.96
C ILE A 97 1.61 -11.10 -8.13
N LEU A 98 0.87 -12.19 -7.89
CA LEU A 98 -0.03 -12.79 -8.87
C LEU A 98 -1.21 -11.86 -9.18
N ASP A 99 -1.87 -11.31 -8.15
CA ASP A 99 -3.02 -10.41 -8.32
C ASP A 99 -2.62 -9.17 -9.16
N ASN A 100 -1.47 -8.57 -8.85
CA ASN A 100 -0.92 -7.46 -9.63
C ASN A 100 -0.58 -7.86 -11.07
N HIS A 101 -0.06 -9.08 -11.27
CA HIS A 101 0.22 -9.60 -12.61
C HIS A 101 -1.08 -9.74 -13.42
N ILE A 102 -2.13 -10.33 -12.83
CA ILE A 102 -3.44 -10.50 -13.47
C ILE A 102 -4.02 -9.15 -13.84
N ALA A 103 -4.03 -8.20 -12.89
CA ALA A 103 -4.50 -6.85 -13.12
C ALA A 103 -3.75 -6.15 -14.28
N ALA A 104 -2.42 -6.28 -14.29
CA ALA A 104 -1.57 -5.61 -15.28
C ALA A 104 -1.64 -6.22 -16.69
N LYS A 105 -1.81 -7.55 -16.79
CA LYS A 105 -1.59 -8.30 -18.04
C LYS A 105 -2.84 -8.90 -18.65
N HIS A 106 -3.87 -9.15 -17.85
CA HIS A 106 -5.06 -9.85 -18.31
C HIS A 106 -6.32 -9.01 -18.24
N THR A 107 -6.52 -8.22 -17.17
CA THR A 107 -7.74 -7.42 -17.01
C THR A 107 -7.58 -5.96 -17.43
N GLY A 108 -6.35 -5.44 -17.35
CA GLY A 108 -6.09 -4.01 -17.53
C GLY A 108 -6.55 -3.15 -16.35
N ASP A 109 -6.95 -3.75 -15.23
CA ASP A 109 -7.34 -3.04 -14.02
C ASP A 109 -6.13 -2.28 -13.44
N LYS A 110 -6.24 -0.95 -13.41
CA LYS A 110 -5.18 -0.02 -12.99
C LYS A 110 -5.81 1.00 -12.03
N PRO A 111 -5.95 0.65 -10.74
CA PRO A 111 -6.67 1.47 -9.77
C PRO A 111 -5.97 2.79 -9.45
N TYR A 112 -4.65 2.88 -9.66
CA TYR A 112 -3.89 4.08 -9.33
C TYR A 112 -3.75 4.98 -10.56
N MET A 113 -4.36 6.16 -10.51
CA MET A 113 -4.33 7.17 -11.56
C MET A 113 -3.46 8.36 -11.16
N CYS A 114 -2.71 8.90 -12.12
CA CYS A 114 -2.01 10.17 -11.95
C CYS A 114 -3.00 11.33 -11.98
N GLY A 115 -2.88 12.27 -11.04
CA GLY A 115 -3.72 13.48 -11.02
C GLY A 115 -3.34 14.52 -12.07
N GLU A 116 -2.11 14.46 -12.58
CA GLU A 116 -1.53 15.46 -13.49
C GLU A 116 -1.60 15.02 -14.97
N CYS A 117 -1.87 13.74 -15.25
CA CYS A 117 -2.00 13.21 -16.60
C CYS A 117 -2.84 11.93 -16.63
N GLY A 118 -3.19 11.43 -17.82
CA GLY A 118 -3.98 10.19 -17.98
C GLY A 118 -3.26 8.88 -17.63
N TYR A 119 -2.07 8.92 -17.02
CA TYR A 119 -1.32 7.71 -16.68
C TYR A 119 -2.00 6.91 -15.56
N ARG A 120 -2.07 5.59 -15.73
CA ARG A 120 -2.63 4.65 -14.74
C ARG A 120 -1.70 3.47 -14.52
N THR A 121 -1.69 2.94 -13.31
CA THR A 121 -0.86 1.78 -12.92
C THR A 121 -1.55 0.91 -11.87
N VAL A 122 -1.04 -0.32 -11.73
CA VAL A 122 -1.54 -1.34 -10.80
C VAL A 122 -0.97 -1.13 -9.39
N GLN A 123 0.16 -0.45 -9.25
CA GLN A 123 0.85 -0.30 -7.97
C GLN A 123 1.02 1.17 -7.58
N LYS A 124 0.71 1.48 -6.33
CA LYS A 124 0.92 2.83 -5.76
C LYS A 124 2.38 3.28 -5.80
N SER A 125 3.33 2.37 -5.57
CA SER A 125 4.77 2.65 -5.65
C SER A 125 5.18 3.12 -7.05
N THR A 126 4.68 2.45 -8.09
CA THR A 126 4.90 2.83 -9.49
C THR A 126 4.32 4.20 -9.78
N LEU A 127 3.13 4.53 -9.24
CA LEU A 127 2.56 5.87 -9.37
C LEU A 127 3.43 6.91 -8.67
N SER A 128 3.90 6.64 -7.45
CA SER A 128 4.79 7.54 -6.71
C SER A 128 6.09 7.82 -7.47
N VAL A 129 6.71 6.80 -8.07
CA VAL A 129 7.89 6.99 -8.93
C VAL A 129 7.53 7.77 -10.20
N HIS A 130 6.38 7.49 -10.80
CA HIS A 130 5.87 8.23 -11.96
C HIS A 130 5.71 9.73 -11.64
N MET A 131 5.20 10.11 -10.46
CA MET A 131 5.02 11.52 -10.08
C MET A 131 6.30 12.35 -10.18
N ARG A 132 7.49 11.72 -10.07
CA ARG A 132 8.79 12.39 -10.25
C ARG A 132 9.01 12.96 -11.65
N ILE A 133 8.18 12.58 -12.64
CA ILE A 133 8.22 13.22 -13.96
C ILE A 133 7.64 14.63 -13.92
N HIS A 134 6.60 14.86 -13.12
CA HIS A 134 5.91 16.14 -12.99
C HIS A 134 6.70 17.08 -12.08
N THR A 135 7.19 16.57 -10.94
CA THR A 135 7.96 17.37 -9.97
C THR A 135 9.40 17.64 -10.41
N ARG A 136 9.91 16.92 -11.42
CA ARG A 136 11.33 16.89 -11.83
C ARG A 136 12.30 16.50 -10.72
N GLU A 137 11.82 15.89 -9.63
CA GLU A 137 12.64 15.44 -8.51
C GLU A 137 13.63 14.35 -8.95
N LYS A 138 14.89 14.51 -8.55
CA LYS A 138 15.98 13.56 -8.81
C LYS A 138 16.66 13.17 -7.48
N PRO A 139 16.06 12.27 -6.69
CA PRO A 139 16.52 11.99 -5.34
C PRO A 139 17.81 11.19 -5.28
N TYR A 140 18.22 10.54 -6.37
CA TYR A 140 19.43 9.73 -6.41
C TYR A 140 20.57 10.55 -7.02
N LYS A 141 21.52 10.97 -6.19
CA LYS A 141 22.68 11.75 -6.60
C LYS A 141 23.90 10.85 -6.75
N CYS A 142 24.75 11.15 -7.73
CA CYS A 142 26.06 10.53 -7.84
C CYS A 142 27.01 11.21 -6.85
N ASP A 143 27.80 10.41 -6.12
CA ASP A 143 28.76 10.94 -5.16
C ASP A 143 30.09 11.35 -5.82
N GLN A 144 30.26 11.04 -7.11
CA GLN A 144 31.49 11.28 -7.86
C GLN A 144 31.36 12.40 -8.91
N CYS A 145 30.14 12.88 -9.20
CA CYS A 145 29.88 14.00 -10.11
C CYS A 145 28.47 14.59 -9.92
N ASP A 146 28.14 15.67 -10.64
CA ASP A 146 26.84 16.35 -10.52
C ASP A 146 25.64 15.60 -11.12
N TYR A 147 25.83 14.37 -11.61
CA TYR A 147 24.74 13.57 -12.16
C TYR A 147 23.71 13.23 -11.08
N SER A 148 22.43 13.37 -11.42
CA SER A 148 21.32 12.97 -10.56
C SER A 148 20.20 12.33 -11.37
N ALA A 149 19.55 11.31 -10.79
CA ALA A 149 18.55 10.49 -11.43
C ALA A 149 17.23 10.41 -10.64
N LYS A 150 16.14 10.16 -11.37
CA LYS A 150 14.79 9.96 -10.81
C LYS A 150 14.62 8.57 -10.16
N GLN A 151 15.44 7.61 -10.57
CA GLN A 151 15.42 6.21 -10.11
C GLN A 151 16.83 5.72 -9.82
N LYS A 152 16.95 4.81 -8.85
CA LYS A 152 18.24 4.28 -8.41
C LYS A 152 18.99 3.55 -9.53
N PHE A 153 18.31 2.70 -10.30
CA PHE A 153 18.98 1.91 -11.34
C PHE A 153 19.66 2.80 -12.41
N HIS A 154 19.11 3.98 -12.71
CA HIS A 154 19.76 4.92 -13.62
C HIS A 154 21.05 5.49 -13.02
N LEU A 155 21.08 5.72 -11.70
CA LEU A 155 22.31 6.08 -11.00
C LEU A 155 23.30 4.92 -11.02
N ASP A 156 22.86 3.71 -10.70
CA ASP A 156 23.73 2.52 -10.69
C ASP A 156 24.37 2.28 -12.08
N LEU A 157 23.58 2.39 -13.16
CA LEU A 157 24.08 2.32 -14.54
C LEU A 157 25.05 3.46 -14.87
N HIS A 158 24.77 4.69 -14.41
CA HIS A 158 25.68 5.81 -14.61
C HIS A 158 27.03 5.57 -13.93
N VAL A 159 27.02 5.12 -12.67
CA VAL A 159 28.23 4.82 -11.90
C VAL A 159 29.02 3.70 -12.58
N ALA A 160 28.37 2.61 -12.97
CA ALA A 160 29.01 1.51 -13.67
C ALA A 160 29.55 1.89 -15.07
N ALA A 161 29.02 2.93 -15.70
CA ALA A 161 29.46 3.35 -17.04
C ALA A 161 30.53 4.45 -17.02
N LYS A 162 30.70 5.16 -15.90
CA LYS A 162 31.52 6.38 -15.82
C LYS A 162 32.55 6.38 -14.69
N HIS A 163 32.37 5.53 -13.68
CA HIS A 163 33.07 5.60 -12.40
C HIS A 163 33.52 4.23 -11.87
N THR A 164 33.48 3.20 -12.71
CA THR A 164 34.10 1.89 -12.43
C THR A 164 35.18 1.65 -13.48
N ASP A 165 36.44 1.63 -13.03
CA ASP A 165 37.62 1.22 -13.80
C ASP A 165 37.69 -0.31 -13.95
#